data_AF-A0AAD5W302-F1
#
_entry.id   AF-A0AAD5W302-F1
#
_cell.length_a   1.000
_cell.length_b   1.000
_cell.length_c   1.000
_cell.angle_alpha   90.00
_cell.angle_beta   90.00
_cell.angle_gamma   90.00
#
_symmetry.space_group_name_H-M   'P 1'
#
loop_
_entity.id
_entity.type
_entity.pdbx_description
1 polymer ?
#
loop_
_entity_poly.entity_id
_entity_poly.type
_entity_poly.pdbx_seq_one_letter_code
_entity_poly.pdbx_strand_id
1 'polypeptide(L)' 'MVETEFSLVRFRGDATAAKKVYEGLEPLTGHDVAEEIVWAASRPPHVQIAEVLVYPVNQASAGINYRNTSK' A
#
# COMPACT_ATOMS: atom_id res chain seq x y z
N MET A 1 -0.09 -0.27 -3.65
CA MET A 1 -0.48 1.11 -3.38
C MET A 1 -1.03 1.08 -1.98
N VAL A 2 -0.59 2.00 -1.13
CA VAL A 2 -0.97 2.04 0.27
C VAL A 2 -1.71 3.36 0.50
N GLU A 3 -2.91 3.30 1.06
CA GLU A 3 -3.69 4.47 1.45
C GLU A 3 -3.21 4.98 2.81
N THR A 4 -2.56 6.14 2.75
CA THR A 4 -2.01 6.86 3.90
C THR A 4 -2.06 8.36 3.62
N GLU A 5 -1.67 9.17 4.59
CA GLU A 5 -1.54 10.63 4.47
C GLU A 5 -0.57 11.07 3.37
N PHE A 6 0.27 10.16 2.86
CA PHE A 6 1.22 10.43 1.79
C PHE A 6 0.57 11.08 0.57
N SER A 7 -0.60 10.61 0.14
CA SER A 7 -1.29 11.19 -1.02
C SER A 7 -1.77 12.61 -0.75
N LEU A 8 -2.21 12.91 0.48
CA LEU A 8 -2.60 14.27 0.86
C LEU A 8 -1.40 15.23 0.80
N VAL A 9 -0.24 14.80 1.29
CA VAL A 9 1.02 15.57 1.21
C VAL A 9 1.45 15.75 -0.24
N ARG A 10 1.42 14.68 -1.04
CA ARG A 10 1.78 14.70 -2.47
C ARG A 10 0.95 15.70 -3.26
N PHE A 11 -0.34 15.79 -2.96
CA PHE A 11 -1.26 16.73 -3.61
C PHE A 11 -1.45 18.04 -2.83
N ARG A 12 -0.49 18.39 -1.96
CA ARG A 12 -0.44 19.69 -1.26
C ARG A 12 -1.72 20.05 -0.49
N GLY A 13 -2.34 19.06 0.12
CA GLY A 13 -3.59 19.22 0.87
C GLY A 13 -4.87 19.08 0.03
N ASP A 14 -4.78 18.84 -1.29
CA ASP A 14 -5.96 18.52 -2.10
C ASP A 14 -6.44 17.09 -1.81
N ALA A 15 -7.39 16.99 -0.88
CA ALA A 15 -8.03 15.73 -0.50
C ALA A 15 -8.80 15.06 -1.64
N THR A 16 -9.30 15.82 -2.61
CA THR A 16 -10.04 15.27 -3.75
C THR A 16 -9.09 14.58 -4.70
N ALA A 17 -7.98 15.23 -5.05
CA ALA A 17 -6.93 14.63 -5.86
C ALA A 17 -6.30 13.41 -5.16
N ALA A 18 -6.09 13.49 -3.84
CA ALA A 18 -5.58 12.38 -3.05
C ALA A 18 -6.51 11.15 -3.09
N LYS A 19 -7.83 11.34 -2.92
CA LYS A 19 -8.81 10.24 -2.95
C LYS A 19 -8.88 9.56 -4.32
N LYS A 20 -8.81 10.32 -5.41
CA LYS A 20 -8.84 9.79 -6.80
C LYS A 20 -7.74 8.78 -7.10
N VAL A 21 -6.60 8.86 -6.40
CA VAL A 21 -5.50 7.90 -6.54
C VAL A 21 -5.99 6.47 -6.32
N TYR A 22 -6.88 6.27 -5.35
CA TYR A 22 -7.35 4.97 -4.88
C TYR A 22 -8.72 4.57 -5.43
N GLU A 23 -9.39 5.45 -6.19
CA GLU A 23 -10.71 5.13 -6.79
C GLU A 23 -10.68 3.85 -7.63
N GLY A 24 -11.60 2.95 -7.34
CA GLY A 24 -11.73 1.63 -7.98
C GLY A 24 -10.67 0.62 -7.54
N LEU A 25 -9.82 0.94 -6.56
CA LEU A 25 -8.83 0.01 -6.00
C LEU A 25 -9.24 -0.42 -4.59
N GLU A 26 -8.81 -1.63 -4.21
CA GLU A 26 -8.66 -2.03 -2.81
C GLU A 26 -7.17 -1.85 -2.45
N PRO A 27 -6.73 -0.68 -1.94
CA PRO A 27 -5.33 -0.46 -1.60
C PRO A 27 -4.96 -1.20 -0.32
N LEU A 28 -3.66 -1.34 -0.07
CA LEU A 28 -3.17 -1.65 1.28
C LEU A 28 -3.45 -0.46 2.20
N THR A 29 -3.46 -0.72 3.48
CA THR A 29 -3.60 0.26 4.56
C THR A 29 -2.28 0.38 5.33
N GLY A 30 -2.18 1.38 6.21
CA GLY A 30 -1.07 1.47 7.15
C GLY A 30 -0.99 0.27 8.09
N HIS A 31 -2.12 -0.39 8.38
CA HIS A 31 -2.16 -1.57 9.23
C HIS A 31 -1.50 -2.77 8.56
N ASP A 32 -1.81 -3.03 7.29
CA ASP A 32 -1.21 -4.15 6.53
C ASP A 32 0.32 -4.06 6.52
N VAL A 33 0.87 -2.85 6.32
CA VAL A 33 2.34 -2.63 6.36
C VAL A 33 2.90 -2.82 7.76
N ALA A 34 2.18 -2.41 8.81
CA ALA A 34 2.62 -2.59 10.18
C ALA A 34 2.69 -4.08 10.57
N GLU A 35 1.73 -4.90 10.13
CA GLU A 35 1.75 -6.34 10.36
C GLU A 35 2.96 -7.02 9.71
N GLU A 36 3.29 -6.66 8.45
CA GLU A 36 4.47 -7.19 7.76
C GLU A 36 5.78 -6.83 8.49
N ILE A 37 5.88 -5.61 9.05
CA ILE A 37 7.04 -5.19 9.84
C ILE A 37 7.15 -6.03 11.12
N VAL A 38 6.06 -6.22 11.86
CA VAL A 38 6.06 -7.04 13.08
C VAL A 38 6.40 -8.49 12.76
N TRP A 39 5.87 -9.03 11.66
CA TRP A 39 6.20 -10.36 11.18
C TRP A 39 7.69 -10.49 10.87
N ALA A 40 8.27 -9.55 10.14
CA ALA A 40 9.69 -9.56 9.79
C ALA A 40 10.59 -9.41 11.03
N ALA A 41 10.23 -8.54 11.97
CA ALA A 41 10.97 -8.33 13.20
C ALA A 41 10.87 -9.51 14.19
N SER A 42 9.80 -10.31 14.11
CA SER A 42 9.57 -11.46 15.00
C SER A 42 10.30 -12.74 14.58
N ARG A 43 11.13 -12.69 13.52
CA ARG A 43 11.87 -13.89 13.07
C ARG A 43 12.93 -14.31 14.10
N PRO A 44 13.27 -15.61 14.18
CA PRO A 44 14.33 -16.09 15.06
C PRO A 44 15.68 -15.38 14.81
N PRO A 45 16.60 -15.30 15.81
CA PRO A 45 17.83 -14.52 15.70
C PRO A 45 18.78 -14.89 14.54
N HIS A 46 18.63 -16.10 13.97
CA HIS A 46 19.44 -16.57 12.84
C HIS A 46 18.78 -16.33 11.47
N VAL A 47 17.62 -15.68 11.43
CA VAL A 47 16.87 -15.40 10.20
C VAL A 47 16.95 -13.92 9.89
N GLN A 48 17.36 -13.60 8.66
CA GLN A 48 17.44 -12.24 8.14
C GLN A 48 16.53 -12.10 6.92
N ILE A 49 15.48 -11.29 7.04
CA ILE A 49 14.65 -10.91 5.89
C ILE A 49 15.36 -9.76 5.16
N ALA A 50 15.87 -10.03 3.95
CA ALA A 50 16.62 -9.04 3.17
C ALA A 50 15.69 -8.01 2.49
N GLU A 51 14.57 -8.48 1.95
CA GLU A 51 13.60 -7.66 1.22
C GLU A 51 12.20 -8.28 1.32
N VAL A 52 11.19 -7.42 1.44
CA VAL A 52 9.78 -7.79 1.31
C VAL A 52 9.14 -6.81 0.33
N LEU A 53 8.57 -7.35 -0.75
CA LEU A 53 7.80 -6.58 -1.71
C LEU A 53 6.31 -6.94 -1.55
N VAL A 54 5.51 -5.96 -1.15
CA VAL A 54 4.08 -6.13 -0.91
C VAL A 54 3.26 -5.22 -1.82
N TYR A 55 2.23 -5.80 -2.44
CA TYR A 55 1.25 -5.11 -3.27
C TYR A 55 -0.15 -5.54 -2.86
N PRO A 56 -1.16 -4.66 -3.01
CA PRO A 56 -2.54 -5.12 -2.98
C PRO A 56 -2.76 -6.08 -4.16
N VAL A 57 -3.64 -7.06 -3.99
CA VAL A 57 -3.88 -8.15 -4.96
C VAL A 57 -4.22 -7.63 -6.36
N ASN A 58 -4.88 -6.49 -6.44
CA ASN A 58 -5.26 -5.85 -7.70
C ASN A 58 -4.15 -4.96 -8.30
N GLN A 59 -2.89 -5.07 -7.85
CA GLN A 59 -1.74 -4.38 -8.43
C GLN A 59 -0.61 -5.36 -8.77
N ALA A 60 -0.15 -5.35 -10.02
CA ALA A 60 0.95 -6.18 -10.49
C ALA A 60 2.30 -5.45 -10.53
N SER A 61 2.30 -4.13 -10.70
CA SER A 61 3.51 -3.30 -10.68
C SER A 61 3.17 -1.83 -10.40
N ALA A 62 4.18 -0.95 -10.35
CA ALA A 62 3.97 0.49 -10.16
C ALA A 62 3.01 1.11 -11.18
N GLY A 63 3.01 0.62 -12.43
CA GLY A 63 2.16 1.13 -13.52
C GLY A 63 0.94 0.27 -13.84
N ILE A 64 0.84 -0.94 -13.30
CA ILE A 64 -0.19 -1.92 -13.66
C ILE A 64 -1.05 -2.21 -12.44
N ASN A 65 -2.28 -1.71 -12.46
CA ASN A 65 -3.31 -1.97 -11.46
C ASN A 65 -4.66 -2.20 -12.12
N TYR A 66 -5.43 -3.13 -11.58
CA TYR A 66 -6.81 -3.39 -11.96
C TYR A 66 -7.76 -2.58 -11.09
N ARG A 67 -8.57 -1.73 -11.74
CA ARG A 67 -9.58 -0.90 -11.10
C ARG A 67 -10.97 -1.46 -11.38
N ASN A 68 -11.71 -1.81 -10.33
CA ASN A 68 -13.10 -2.19 -10.44
C ASN A 68 -13.98 -0.94 -10.38
N THR A 69 -14.43 -0.46 -11.53
CA THR A 69 -15.28 0.73 -11.68
C THR A 69 -16.77 0.45 -11.51
N SER A 70 -17.15 -0.76 -11.10
CA SER A 70 -18.55 -1.23 -11.06
C SER A 70 -19.22 -1.14 -9.69
N LYS A 71 -18.68 -0.36 -8.74
CA LYS A 71 -19.28 -0.13 -7.41
C LYS A 71 -19.86 1.28 -7.28
#